data_AF-A0A1H4DKE5-F1
#
_entry.id   AF-A0A1H4DKE5-F1
#
_cell.length_a   1.000
_cell.length_b   1.000
_cell.length_c   1.000
_cell.angle_alpha   90.00
_cell.angle_beta   90.00
_cell.angle_gamma   90.00
#
_symmetry.space_group_name_H-M   'P 1'
#
loop_
_entity.id
_entity.type
_entity.pdbx_description
1 polymer ?
#
loop_
_entity_poly.entity_id
_entity_poly.type
_entity_poly.pdbx_seq_one_letter_code
_entity_poly.pdbx_strand_id
1 'polypeptide(L)' 'MTGPESHLTGFQANPNEFGKCSNCGKLLTSKQEEKVKLCKECQKRLAPGEDHGTGGE' A
#
# COMPACT_ATOMS: atom_id res chain seq x y z
N MET A 1 -20.20 35.67 14.35
CA MET A 1 -20.65 34.76 13.28
C MET A 1 -19.82 33.48 13.38
N THR A 2 -20.50 32.32 13.35
CA THR A 2 -19.99 30.95 13.55
C THR A 2 -19.29 30.38 12.29
N GLY A 3 -18.15 29.69 12.47
CA GLY A 3 -17.56 28.67 11.55
C GLY A 3 -16.96 29.17 10.23
N PRO A 4 -15.91 28.54 9.66
CA PRO A 4 -15.81 27.10 9.42
C PRO A 4 -14.56 26.47 10.08
N GLU A 5 -14.68 25.31 10.73
CA GLU A 5 -14.53 24.01 10.06
C GLU A 5 -13.33 23.95 9.11
N SER A 6 -12.16 23.65 9.64
CA SER A 6 -11.49 22.38 9.31
C SER A 6 -10.32 22.23 10.25
N HIS A 7 -10.62 21.62 11.40
CA HIS A 7 -9.64 20.82 12.11
C HIS A 7 -9.09 19.83 11.07
N LEU A 8 -7.98 20.18 10.42
CA LEU A 8 -7.10 19.21 9.74
C LEU A 8 -6.53 18.36 10.87
N THR A 9 -7.41 17.51 11.39
CA THR A 9 -7.20 16.57 12.47
C THR A 9 -5.98 15.76 12.07
N GLY A 10 -5.06 15.64 13.01
CA GLY A 10 -3.70 15.24 12.74
C GLY A 10 -3.61 14.03 11.81
N PHE A 11 -2.75 14.16 10.80
CA PHE A 11 -1.95 13.04 10.33
C PHE A 11 -1.04 12.58 11.48
N GLN A 12 -1.60 12.13 12.60
CA GLN A 12 -0.95 11.09 13.38
C GLN A 12 -1.07 9.86 12.49
N ALA A 13 -0.11 9.69 11.58
CA ALA A 13 0.18 8.39 11.05
C ALA A 13 0.48 7.53 12.28
N ASN A 14 -0.50 6.75 12.76
CA ASN A 14 -0.20 5.83 13.84
C ASN A 14 0.95 4.97 13.35
N PRO A 15 1.99 4.73 14.15
CA PRO A 15 3.12 3.91 13.75
C PRO A 15 2.74 2.44 13.46
N ASN A 16 1.48 2.05 13.68
CA ASN A 16 0.89 0.75 13.34
C ASN A 16 -0.18 0.82 12.23
N GLU A 17 -0.42 1.97 11.61
CA GLU A 17 -1.36 2.10 10.49
C GLU A 17 -0.67 1.72 9.19
N PHE A 18 -0.67 0.41 8.91
CA PHE A 18 -0.36 -0.05 7.57
C PHE A 18 -1.37 0.55 6.58
N GLY A 19 -0.86 1.14 5.50
CA GLY A 19 -1.71 1.75 4.45
C GLY A 19 -2.70 0.77 3.79
N LYS A 20 -3.50 1.27 2.85
CA LYS A 20 -4.34 0.42 1.99
C LYS A 20 -3.65 0.14 0.66
N CYS A 21 -3.89 -1.04 0.11
CA CYS A 21 -3.46 -1.43 -1.22
C CYS A 21 -4.05 -0.50 -2.26
N SER A 22 -3.20 0.11 -3.07
CA SER A 22 -3.60 1.06 -4.11
C SER A 22 -4.42 0.41 -5.23
N ASN A 23 -4.31 -0.91 -5.39
CA ASN A 23 -4.98 -1.66 -6.46
C ASN A 23 -6.34 -2.23 -6.04
N CYS A 24 -6.45 -2.78 -4.82
CA CYS A 24 -7.67 -3.46 -4.37
C CYS A 24 -8.28 -2.90 -3.08
N GLY A 25 -7.65 -1.89 -2.46
CA GLY A 25 -8.12 -1.27 -1.23
C GLY A 25 -7.96 -2.12 0.05
N LYS A 26 -7.42 -3.35 -0.04
CA LYS A 26 -7.13 -4.19 1.13
C LYS A 26 -6.14 -3.51 2.08
N LEU A 27 -6.32 -3.70 3.38
CA LEU A 27 -5.33 -3.26 4.37
C LEU A 27 -4.02 -4.00 4.12
N LEU A 28 -2.93 -3.25 4.06
CA LEU A 28 -1.58 -3.79 4.05
C LEU A 28 -1.30 -4.30 5.47
N THR A 29 -0.50 -5.35 5.58
CA THR A 29 -0.22 -6.00 6.88
C THR A 29 1.27 -6.12 7.16
N SER A 30 2.09 -5.81 6.16
CA SER A 30 3.54 -5.89 6.22
C SER A 30 4.18 -4.62 5.70
N LYS A 31 5.36 -4.28 6.25
CA LYS A 31 6.17 -3.14 5.78
C LYS A 31 6.54 -3.26 4.31
N GLN A 32 6.69 -4.48 3.80
CA GLN A 32 6.99 -4.71 2.38
C GLN A 32 5.80 -4.32 1.49
N GLU A 33 4.58 -4.61 1.93
CA GLU A 33 3.34 -4.24 1.25
C GLU A 33 3.15 -2.72 1.28
N GLU A 34 3.43 -2.08 2.42
CA GLU A 34 3.41 -0.61 2.56
C GLU A 34 4.45 0.09 1.68
N LYS A 35 5.67 -0.45 1.60
CA LYS A 35 6.75 0.10 0.77
C LYS A 35 6.35 0.23 -0.70
N VAL A 36 5.61 -0.75 -1.23
CA VAL A 36 5.12 -0.74 -2.61
C VAL A 36 3.65 -0.30 -2.74
N LYS A 37 3.01 0.05 -1.61
CA LYS A 37 1.60 0.42 -1.50
C LYS A 37 0.63 -0.59 -2.15
N LEU A 38 0.98 -1.87 -2.09
CA LEU A 38 0.26 -2.97 -2.74
C LEU A 38 0.26 -4.20 -1.83
N CYS A 39 -0.88 -4.88 -1.72
CA CYS A 39 -0.96 -6.12 -0.95
C CYS A 39 -0.23 -7.24 -1.68
N LYS A 40 0.19 -8.26 -0.93
CA LYS A 40 0.96 -9.41 -1.41
C LYS A 40 0.30 -10.11 -2.61
N GLU A 41 -1.03 -10.16 -2.65
CA GLU A 41 -1.76 -10.73 -3.78
C GLU A 41 -1.58 -9.91 -5.07
N CYS A 42 -1.70 -8.58 -4.97
CA CYS A 42 -1.48 -7.68 -6.11
C CYS A 42 -0.01 -7.64 -6.52
N GLN A 43 0.91 -7.70 -5.56
CA GLN A 43 2.35 -7.81 -5.82
C GLN A 43 2.68 -9.07 -6.62
N LYS A 44 2.14 -10.23 -6.24
CA LYS A 44 2.36 -11.49 -6.98
C LYS A 44 1.86 -11.43 -8.42
N ARG A 45 0.76 -10.72 -8.69
CA ARG A 45 0.25 -10.52 -10.06
C ARG A 45 1.14 -9.56 -10.87
N LEU A 46 1.79 -8.61 -10.19
CA LEU A 46 2.65 -7.59 -10.80
C LEU A 46 4.13 -7.98 -10.84
N ALA A 47 4.53 -9.06 -10.18
CA ALA A 47 5.87 -9.61 -10.23
C ALA A 47 5.90 -10.79 -11.22
N PRO A 48 6.02 -10.53 -12.54
CA PRO A 48 6.33 -11.58 -13.49
C PRO A 48 7.83 -11.90 -13.37
N GLY A 49 8.26 -12.69 -12.37
CA GLY A 49 9.68 -13.06 -12.34
C GLY A 49 10.30 -13.60 -11.07
N GLU A 50 9.63 -14.44 -10.28
CA GLU A 50 10.33 -15.33 -9.33
C GLU A 50 10.16 -16.82 -9.68
N ASP A 51 9.83 -17.09 -10.95
CA ASP A 51 10.13 -18.34 -11.66
C ASP A 51 9.97 -18.09 -13.18
N HIS A 52 10.91 -17.34 -13.76
CA HIS A 52 11.18 -17.46 -15.19
C HIS A 52 12.69 -17.42 -15.34
N GLY A 53 13.30 -18.59 -15.21
CA GLY A 53 14.63 -18.81 -15.76
C GLY A 53 14.62 -18.38 -17.22
N THR A 54 15.57 -17.50 -17.56
CA THR A 54 16.18 -17.39 -18.90
C THR A 54 15.20 -17.23 -20.05
N GLY A 55 14.81 -15.98 -20.33
CA GLY A 55 14.79 -15.52 -21.71
C GLY A 55 16.24 -15.43 -22.19
N GLY A 56 16.69 -16.44 -22.91
CA GLY A 56 17.97 -16.48 -23.61
C GLY A 56 17.72 -17.03 -25.01
N GLU A 57 17.62 -16.10 -25.97
CA GLU A 57 17.82 -16.24 -27.43
C GLU A 57 16.83 -17.09 -28.25
#